data_AF-A0A0F8UYN1-F1
#
_entry.id   AF-A0A0F8UYN1-F1
#
_cell.length_a   1.000
_cell.length_b   1.000
_cell.length_c   1.000
_cell.angle_alpha   90.00
_cell.angle_beta   90.00
_cell.angle_gamma   90.00
#
_symmetry.space_group_name_H-M   'P 1'
#
loop_
_entity.id
_entity.type
_entity.pdbx_description
1 polymer ?
#
loop_
_entity_poly.entity_id
_entity_poly.type
_entity_poly.pdbx_seq_one_letter_code
_entity_poly.pdbx_strand_id
1 'polypeptide(L)'
;MVPLSAAELTTHASTLATTLIDESRDYTSASQIHAEHLHDIPTAARLLCRGSRFADATRLLALHGKQPLIPEIVDTGLADAMGSMTDLLADFRAQLAAQVPRIAELRVRRITDPLAYFGGDPSSMAAAGGDGANAIDIPDNVSLAPTDASTFAGRSMFTRYTGKTGKTTSSRQSSRNRRKEERKRASGKKGTVYEEEYLVNSVRRLIEKVNATIGEVENLVDSLLRRGMRERAAAIEKAMQEVLKLCTESQEEVFGGGGCGSSSSSASPGQEEGQQGGGQKMEEVVPDVVVGAGFEAPKPVGGQKVFWESIMSTAGVGQGQDVPKVKEMKKSALLN
;
A
#
# COMPACT_ATOMS: atom_id res chain seq x y z
N MET A 1 50.75 -22.99 1.65
CA MET A 1 49.54 -23.39 0.89
C MET A 1 50.00 -23.97 -0.43
N VAL A 2 49.48 -25.13 -0.83
CA VAL A 2 49.79 -25.72 -2.14
C VAL A 2 49.01 -24.93 -3.19
N PRO A 3 49.68 -24.32 -4.21
CA PRO A 3 48.99 -23.56 -5.24
C PRO A 3 48.20 -24.53 -6.13
N LEU A 4 46.91 -24.23 -6.33
CA LEU A 4 46.06 -24.92 -7.31
C LEU A 4 46.60 -24.69 -8.73
N SER A 5 46.32 -25.63 -9.64
CA SER A 5 46.64 -25.42 -11.05
C SER A 5 45.80 -24.29 -11.64
N ALA A 6 46.31 -23.62 -12.69
CA ALA A 6 45.56 -22.53 -13.34
C ALA A 6 44.19 -22.99 -13.86
N ALA A 7 44.10 -24.23 -14.35
CA ALA A 7 42.85 -24.82 -14.80
C ALA A 7 41.85 -24.98 -13.65
N GLU A 8 42.27 -25.54 -12.51
CA GLU A 8 41.41 -25.68 -11.32
C GLU A 8 40.98 -24.32 -10.75
N LEU A 9 41.84 -23.31 -10.80
CA LEU A 9 41.47 -21.96 -10.39
C LEU A 9 40.38 -21.37 -11.29
N THR A 10 40.51 -21.53 -12.61
CA THR A 10 39.49 -21.02 -13.55
C THR A 10 38.14 -21.73 -13.39
N THR A 11 38.14 -23.05 -13.16
CA THR A 11 36.89 -23.81 -12.95
C THR A 11 36.25 -23.46 -11.61
N HIS A 12 37.03 -23.26 -10.55
CA HIS A 12 36.51 -22.79 -9.28
C HIS A 12 35.95 -21.37 -9.38
N ALA A 13 36.67 -20.45 -10.04
CA ALA A 13 36.22 -19.07 -10.26
C ALA A 13 34.91 -19.03 -11.07
N SER A 14 34.80 -19.82 -12.14
CA SER A 14 33.56 -19.89 -12.92
C SER A 14 32.40 -20.46 -12.10
N THR A 15 32.64 -21.51 -11.31
CA THR A 15 31.60 -22.14 -10.46
C THR A 15 31.12 -21.16 -9.39
N LEU A 16 32.04 -20.44 -8.74
CA LEU A 16 31.71 -19.43 -7.75
C LEU A 16 30.93 -18.26 -8.38
N ALA A 17 31.37 -17.78 -9.56
CA ALA A 17 30.64 -16.73 -10.27
C ALA A 17 29.21 -17.18 -10.60
N THR A 18 29.00 -18.42 -11.06
CA THR A 18 27.65 -18.95 -11.34
C THR A 18 26.77 -19.04 -10.10
N THR A 19 27.30 -19.52 -8.96
CA THR A 19 26.50 -19.58 -7.72
C THR A 19 26.12 -18.19 -7.22
N LEU A 20 27.03 -17.21 -7.34
CA LEU A 20 26.72 -15.83 -6.99
C LEU A 20 25.61 -15.25 -7.87
N ILE A 21 25.66 -15.51 -9.18
CA ILE A 21 24.68 -15.01 -10.15
C ILE A 21 23.30 -15.63 -9.93
N ASP A 22 23.23 -16.96 -9.76
CA ASP A 22 21.96 -17.69 -9.81
C ASP A 22 21.28 -17.75 -8.44
N GLU A 23 22.05 -18.02 -7.38
CA GLU A 23 21.52 -18.23 -6.03
C GLU A 23 21.43 -16.92 -5.24
N SER A 24 22.55 -16.18 -5.17
CA SER A 24 22.64 -15.00 -4.29
C SER A 24 22.20 -13.69 -4.95
N ARG A 25 22.14 -13.66 -6.29
CA ARG A 25 21.95 -12.44 -7.10
C ARG A 25 22.99 -11.35 -6.82
N ASP A 26 24.16 -11.71 -6.29
CA ASP A 26 25.28 -10.79 -6.07
C ASP A 26 26.09 -10.59 -7.36
N TYR A 27 25.55 -9.73 -8.23
CA TYR A 27 26.19 -9.40 -9.49
C TYR A 27 27.48 -8.58 -9.33
N THR A 28 27.67 -7.90 -8.20
CA THR A 28 28.88 -7.09 -7.97
C THR A 28 30.07 -8.00 -7.71
N SER A 29 29.91 -8.95 -6.78
CA SER A 29 30.95 -9.93 -6.48
C SER A 29 31.23 -10.84 -7.67
N ALA A 30 30.19 -11.29 -8.39
CA ALA A 30 30.36 -12.05 -9.61
C ALA A 30 31.15 -11.27 -10.68
N SER A 31 30.84 -9.98 -10.87
CA SER A 31 31.61 -9.11 -11.78
C SER A 31 33.08 -9.03 -11.41
N GLN A 32 33.41 -8.94 -10.11
CA GLN A 32 34.81 -8.88 -9.65
C GLN A 32 35.55 -10.17 -10.04
N ILE A 33 34.93 -11.33 -9.83
CA ILE A 33 35.52 -12.62 -10.23
C ILE A 33 35.75 -12.67 -11.75
N HIS A 34 34.77 -12.24 -12.54
CA HIS A 34 34.92 -12.19 -14.00
C HIS A 34 36.04 -11.25 -14.45
N ALA A 35 36.20 -10.09 -13.80
CA ALA A 35 37.23 -9.12 -14.17
C ALA A 35 38.64 -9.55 -13.70
N GLU A 36 38.76 -9.96 -12.45
CA GLU A 36 40.06 -10.17 -11.78
C GLU A 36 40.62 -11.58 -11.97
N HIS A 37 39.76 -12.61 -12.04
CA HIS A 37 40.19 -14.01 -12.12
C HIS A 37 39.98 -14.63 -13.50
N LEU A 38 38.88 -14.28 -14.19
CA LEU A 38 38.58 -14.82 -15.52
C LEU A 38 39.01 -13.88 -16.65
N HIS A 39 39.39 -12.64 -16.34
CA HIS A 39 39.78 -11.60 -17.28
C HIS A 39 38.76 -11.31 -18.40
N ASP A 40 37.48 -11.63 -18.15
CA ASP A 40 36.37 -11.41 -19.07
C ASP A 40 35.64 -10.10 -18.73
N ILE A 41 36.25 -9.00 -19.17
CA ILE A 41 35.75 -7.64 -18.93
C ILE A 41 34.34 -7.38 -19.50
N PRO A 42 33.98 -7.80 -20.74
CA PRO A 42 32.63 -7.63 -21.25
C PRO A 42 31.57 -8.31 -20.39
N THR A 43 31.83 -9.53 -19.91
CA THR A 43 30.90 -10.25 -19.04
C THR A 43 30.80 -9.59 -17.66
N ALA A 44 31.93 -9.15 -17.09
CA ALA A 44 31.94 -8.36 -15.86
C ALA A 44 31.09 -7.08 -15.99
N ALA A 45 31.25 -6.33 -17.08
CA ALA A 45 30.48 -5.12 -17.33
C ALA A 45 28.97 -5.40 -17.47
N ARG A 46 28.58 -6.50 -18.14
CA ARG A 46 27.18 -6.94 -18.22
C ARG A 46 26.60 -7.27 -16.85
N LEU A 47 27.37 -7.90 -15.96
CA LEU A 47 26.95 -8.19 -14.59
C LEU A 47 26.76 -6.92 -13.77
N LEU A 48 27.66 -5.94 -13.90
CA LEU A 48 27.47 -4.63 -13.26
C LEU A 48 26.20 -3.93 -13.74
N CYS A 49 25.87 -4.02 -15.03
CA CYS A 49 24.61 -3.47 -15.55
C CYS A 49 23.38 -4.17 -14.94
N ARG A 50 23.40 -5.50 -14.78
CA ARG A 50 22.33 -6.25 -14.07
C ARG A 50 22.19 -5.82 -12.60
N GLY A 51 23.30 -5.46 -11.96
CA GLY A 51 23.33 -4.90 -10.61
C GLY A 51 23.02 -3.39 -10.52
N SER A 52 22.56 -2.75 -11.61
CA SER A 52 22.33 -1.30 -11.70
C SER A 52 23.58 -0.44 -11.38
N ARG A 53 24.78 -0.97 -11.59
CA ARG A 53 26.08 -0.30 -11.40
C ARG A 53 26.64 0.21 -12.75
N PHE A 54 25.88 1.05 -13.45
CA PHE A 54 26.22 1.49 -14.80
C PHE A 54 27.50 2.35 -14.86
N ALA A 55 27.73 3.19 -13.84
CA ALA A 55 28.95 3.99 -13.72
C ALA A 55 30.20 3.10 -13.61
N ASP A 56 30.12 2.04 -12.79
CA ASP A 56 31.22 1.08 -12.63
C ASP A 56 31.44 0.26 -13.90
N ALA A 57 30.37 -0.17 -14.59
CA ALA A 57 30.46 -0.86 -15.87
C ALA A 57 31.18 0.00 -16.92
N THR A 58 30.81 1.29 -17.00
CA THR A 58 31.42 2.26 -17.92
C THR A 58 32.90 2.46 -17.57
N ARG A 59 33.22 2.63 -16.28
CA ARG A 59 34.59 2.79 -15.79
C ARG A 59 35.44 1.55 -16.11
N LEU A 60 34.91 0.36 -15.88
CA LEU A 60 35.59 -0.91 -16.12
C LEU A 60 35.91 -1.06 -17.62
N LEU A 61 34.94 -0.81 -18.50
CA LEU A 61 35.18 -0.86 -19.95
C LEU A 61 36.22 0.16 -20.39
N ALA A 62 36.19 1.38 -19.85
CA ALA A 62 37.14 2.43 -20.18
C ALA A 62 38.57 2.10 -19.72
N LEU A 63 38.75 1.61 -18.49
CA LEU A 63 40.07 1.28 -17.95
C LEU A 63 40.77 0.14 -18.70
N HIS A 64 40.00 -0.76 -19.30
CA HIS A 64 40.53 -1.91 -20.05
C HIS A 64 40.55 -1.71 -21.58
N GLY A 65 40.38 -0.48 -22.07
CA GLY A 65 40.46 -0.19 -23.51
C GLY A 65 39.28 -0.74 -24.34
N LYS A 66 38.13 -1.02 -23.70
CA LYS A 66 36.92 -1.60 -24.30
C LYS A 66 35.77 -0.59 -24.43
N GLN A 67 36.10 0.70 -24.53
CA GLN A 67 35.15 1.80 -24.79
C GLN A 67 34.17 1.55 -25.95
N PRO A 68 34.55 0.94 -27.10
CA PRO A 68 33.58 0.72 -28.18
C PRO A 68 32.44 -0.23 -27.80
N LEU A 69 32.57 -1.01 -26.72
CA LEU A 69 31.50 -1.88 -26.22
C LEU A 69 30.51 -1.16 -25.29
N ILE A 70 30.75 0.09 -24.91
CA ILE A 70 29.86 0.82 -24.00
C ILE A 70 28.44 0.95 -24.59
N PRO A 71 28.23 1.32 -25.87
CA PRO A 71 26.88 1.36 -26.43
C PRO A 71 26.20 -0.01 -26.46
N GLU A 72 26.95 -1.08 -26.76
CA GLU A 72 26.41 -2.43 -26.83
C GLU A 72 26.03 -2.98 -25.44
N ILE A 73 26.80 -2.67 -24.39
CA ILE A 73 26.65 -3.28 -23.06
C ILE A 73 25.90 -2.36 -22.10
N VAL A 74 26.31 -1.09 -22.01
CA VAL A 74 25.79 -0.16 -21.00
C VAL A 74 24.49 0.49 -21.49
N ASP A 75 24.41 0.92 -22.74
CA ASP A 75 23.20 1.60 -23.24
C ASP A 75 22.03 0.62 -23.38
N THR A 76 22.31 -0.64 -23.73
CA THR A 76 21.31 -1.72 -23.71
C THR A 76 20.85 -2.02 -22.29
N GLY A 77 21.79 -2.19 -21.34
CA GLY A 77 21.46 -2.40 -19.93
C GLY A 77 20.66 -1.24 -19.33
N LEU A 78 20.94 0.00 -19.72
CA LEU A 78 20.16 1.18 -19.33
C LEU A 78 18.76 1.16 -19.93
N ALA A 79 18.61 0.74 -21.19
CA ALA A 79 17.30 0.62 -21.83
C ALA A 79 16.43 -0.45 -21.13
N ASP A 80 17.01 -1.60 -20.81
CA ASP A 80 16.31 -2.68 -20.08
C ASP A 80 15.90 -2.24 -18.67
N ALA A 81 16.81 -1.56 -17.94
CA ALA A 81 16.52 -1.03 -16.61
C ALA A 81 15.44 0.06 -16.65
N MET A 82 15.45 0.91 -17.68
CA MET A 82 14.42 1.93 -17.90
C MET A 82 13.05 1.30 -18.18
N GLY A 83 12.98 0.26 -19.02
CA GLY A 83 11.74 -0.48 -19.27
C GLY A 83 11.19 -1.09 -17.98
N SER A 84 12.02 -1.84 -17.27
CA SER A 84 11.66 -2.47 -16.00
C SER A 84 11.19 -1.46 -14.94
N MET A 85 11.86 -0.31 -14.84
CA MET A 85 11.47 0.75 -13.92
C MET A 85 10.17 1.43 -14.34
N THR A 86 9.96 1.65 -15.63
CA THR A 86 8.70 2.23 -16.14
C THR A 86 7.50 1.35 -15.81
N ASP A 87 7.64 0.04 -16.04
CA ASP A 87 6.60 -0.94 -15.72
C ASP A 87 6.31 -0.96 -14.22
N LEU A 88 7.35 -0.98 -13.38
CA LEU A 88 7.20 -0.95 -11.92
C LEU A 88 6.46 0.32 -11.45
N LEU A 89 6.80 1.48 -12.00
CA LEU A 89 6.13 2.74 -11.66
C LEU A 89 4.69 2.78 -12.19
N ALA A 90 4.41 2.18 -13.35
CA ALA A 90 3.04 2.03 -13.86
C ALA A 90 2.19 1.12 -12.95
N ASP A 91 2.77 0.01 -12.48
CA ASP A 91 2.12 -0.91 -11.53
C ASP A 91 1.76 -0.20 -10.21
N PHE A 92 2.64 0.65 -9.68
CA PHE A 92 2.35 1.44 -8.49
C PHE A 92 1.15 2.36 -8.69
N ARG A 93 1.09 3.07 -9.83
CA ARG A 93 -0.07 3.91 -10.18
C ARG A 93 -1.35 3.09 -10.28
N ALA A 94 -1.31 1.97 -11.00
CA ALA A 94 -2.47 1.11 -11.20
C ALA A 94 -3.01 0.56 -9.86
N GLN A 95 -2.11 0.17 -8.94
CA GLN A 95 -2.50 -0.29 -7.62
C GLN A 95 -3.16 0.81 -6.79
N LEU A 96 -2.59 2.03 -6.76
CA LEU A 96 -3.21 3.16 -6.05
C LEU A 96 -4.58 3.50 -6.64
N ALA A 97 -4.67 3.59 -7.97
CA ALA A 97 -5.91 3.90 -8.68
C ALA A 97 -7.02 2.86 -8.45
N ALA A 98 -6.66 1.60 -8.23
CA ALA A 98 -7.62 0.54 -7.93
C ALA A 98 -8.01 0.48 -6.45
N GLN A 99 -7.05 0.66 -5.53
CA GLN A 99 -7.26 0.44 -4.10
C GLN A 99 -7.90 1.62 -3.39
N VAL A 100 -7.49 2.86 -3.72
CA VAL A 100 -7.93 4.06 -2.99
C VAL A 100 -9.43 4.31 -3.15
N PRO A 101 -10.00 4.34 -4.38
CA PRO A 101 -11.45 4.52 -4.54
C PRO A 101 -12.24 3.38 -3.89
N ARG A 102 -11.71 2.16 -3.92
CA ARG A 102 -12.36 1.00 -3.30
C ARG A 102 -12.41 1.13 -1.77
N ILE A 103 -11.36 1.65 -1.14
CA ILE A 103 -11.36 1.98 0.30
C ILE A 103 -12.43 3.03 0.58
N ALA A 104 -12.52 4.10 -0.22
CA ALA A 104 -13.53 5.13 -0.07
C ALA A 104 -14.97 4.56 -0.18
N GLU A 105 -15.23 3.71 -1.18
CA GLU A 105 -16.51 3.00 -1.32
C GLU A 105 -16.85 2.16 -0.09
N LEU A 106 -15.89 1.39 0.43
CA LEU A 106 -16.10 0.53 1.61
C LEU A 106 -16.39 1.37 2.86
N ARG A 107 -15.72 2.52 3.00
CA ARG A 107 -15.98 3.47 4.09
C ARG A 107 -17.38 4.08 4.00
N VAL A 108 -17.82 4.48 2.81
CA VAL A 108 -19.18 5.00 2.59
C VAL A 108 -20.20 3.92 2.90
N ARG A 109 -20.07 2.72 2.30
CA ARG A 109 -20.97 1.58 2.56
C ARG A 109 -21.05 1.25 4.05
N ARG A 110 -19.89 1.26 4.72
CA ARG A 110 -19.82 1.05 6.16
C ARG A 110 -20.63 2.07 6.92
N ILE A 111 -20.62 3.36 6.56
CA ILE A 111 -21.38 4.45 7.22
C ILE A 111 -22.87 4.42 6.85
N THR A 112 -23.20 4.22 5.57
CA THR A 112 -24.58 4.28 5.09
C THR A 112 -25.42 3.09 5.52
N ASP A 113 -24.82 1.90 5.63
CA ASP A 113 -25.50 0.69 6.06
C ASP A 113 -24.56 -0.22 6.87
N PRO A 114 -24.32 0.11 8.16
CA PRO A 114 -23.46 -0.70 9.02
C PRO A 114 -23.99 -2.11 9.23
N LEU A 115 -25.31 -2.28 9.32
CA LEU A 115 -25.89 -3.60 9.56
C LEU A 115 -25.61 -4.49 8.35
N ALA A 116 -25.91 -4.07 7.12
CA ALA A 116 -25.56 -4.86 5.95
C ALA A 116 -24.05 -5.04 5.77
N TYR A 117 -23.24 -4.04 6.11
CA TYR A 117 -21.78 -4.10 6.02
C TYR A 117 -21.17 -5.20 6.91
N PHE A 118 -21.71 -5.38 8.11
CA PHE A 118 -21.27 -6.41 9.05
C PHE A 118 -22.08 -7.71 8.99
N GLY A 119 -23.09 -7.83 8.12
CA GLY A 119 -23.86 -9.08 7.91
C GLY A 119 -25.19 -9.21 8.66
N GLY A 120 -25.81 -8.08 9.01
CA GLY A 120 -27.05 -7.98 9.78
C GLY A 120 -28.35 -8.17 9.01
N ASP A 121 -28.34 -8.50 7.71
CA ASP A 121 -29.59 -8.86 7.02
C ASP A 121 -29.98 -10.32 7.38
N PRO A 122 -31.09 -10.55 8.09
CA PRO A 122 -31.53 -11.91 8.46
C PRO A 122 -31.80 -12.82 7.24
N SER A 123 -32.01 -12.26 6.04
CA SER A 123 -32.11 -13.05 4.80
C SER A 123 -30.76 -13.61 4.32
N SER A 124 -29.65 -12.97 4.70
CA SER A 124 -28.28 -13.43 4.41
C SER A 124 -27.74 -14.42 5.45
N MET A 125 -28.23 -14.35 6.68
CA MET A 125 -27.96 -15.33 7.76
C MET A 125 -28.71 -16.64 7.55
N ALA A 126 -29.92 -16.61 6.98
CA ALA A 126 -30.71 -17.82 6.68
C ALA A 126 -30.11 -18.69 5.56
N ALA A 127 -29.29 -18.10 4.67
CA ALA A 127 -28.54 -18.83 3.64
C ALA A 127 -27.19 -19.38 4.15
N ALA A 128 -26.74 -19.01 5.35
CA ALA A 128 -25.45 -19.38 5.93
C ALA A 128 -25.48 -20.70 6.72
N GLY A 129 -26.44 -21.58 6.41
CA GLY A 129 -26.56 -22.92 6.99
C GLY A 129 -25.67 -24.00 6.36
N GLY A 130 -24.82 -23.68 5.39
CA GLY A 130 -23.92 -24.67 4.81
C GLY A 130 -22.94 -24.09 3.80
N ASP A 131 -21.65 -24.41 3.96
CA ASP A 131 -20.52 -24.54 3.01
C ASP A 131 -20.59 -23.86 1.62
N GLY A 132 -21.24 -22.70 1.49
CA GLY A 132 -21.50 -21.99 0.25
C GLY A 132 -20.77 -20.66 0.14
N ALA A 133 -20.30 -20.34 -1.06
CA ALA A 133 -19.36 -19.28 -1.43
C ALA A 133 -19.73 -17.81 -1.09
N ASN A 134 -20.90 -17.55 -0.47
CA ASN A 134 -21.40 -16.22 -0.10
C ASN A 134 -21.85 -16.12 1.37
N ALA A 135 -21.42 -17.02 2.25
CA ALA A 135 -21.61 -16.83 3.68
C ALA A 135 -20.87 -15.56 4.14
N ILE A 136 -21.61 -14.61 4.72
CA ILE A 136 -21.03 -13.41 5.31
C ILE A 136 -20.19 -13.85 6.51
N ASP A 137 -18.87 -13.73 6.38
CA ASP A 137 -17.91 -14.16 7.41
C ASP A 137 -17.82 -13.09 8.50
N ILE A 138 -18.83 -13.08 9.38
CA ILE A 138 -18.95 -12.15 10.49
C ILE A 138 -17.85 -12.45 11.52
N PRO A 139 -16.97 -11.48 11.85
CA PRO A 139 -15.94 -11.68 12.85
C PRO A 139 -16.50 -12.02 14.25
N ASP A 140 -15.85 -12.95 14.97
CA ASP A 140 -16.25 -13.37 16.33
C ASP A 140 -16.26 -12.22 17.36
N ASN A 141 -15.56 -11.11 17.08
CA ASN A 141 -15.48 -9.90 17.91
C ASN A 141 -16.54 -8.84 17.57
N VAL A 142 -17.41 -9.07 16.58
CA VAL A 142 -18.48 -8.14 16.17
C VAL A 142 -19.83 -8.72 16.60
N SER A 143 -20.45 -8.10 17.61
CA SER A 143 -21.81 -8.46 18.04
C SER A 143 -22.85 -7.56 17.38
N LEU A 144 -23.77 -8.16 16.60
CA LEU A 144 -24.82 -7.49 15.82
C LEU A 144 -26.22 -7.59 16.43
N ALA A 145 -26.36 -8.14 17.64
CA ALA A 145 -27.67 -8.38 18.24
C ALA A 145 -28.42 -7.04 18.51
N PRO A 146 -29.63 -6.83 17.96
CA PRO A 146 -30.51 -5.75 18.37
C PRO A 146 -30.89 -6.03 19.82
N THR A 147 -30.37 -5.24 20.75
CA THR A 147 -30.76 -5.38 22.15
C THR A 147 -32.08 -4.65 22.33
N ASP A 148 -33.19 -5.37 22.09
CA ASP A 148 -34.56 -4.91 22.32
C ASP A 148 -34.90 -4.88 23.83
N ALA A 149 -33.93 -4.42 24.64
CA ALA A 149 -34.06 -4.27 26.08
C ALA A 149 -33.68 -2.84 26.45
N SER A 150 -34.72 -2.02 26.58
CA SER A 150 -34.73 -0.79 27.37
C SER A 150 -33.75 -0.84 28.54
N THR A 151 -32.64 -0.12 28.45
CA THR A 151 -31.87 0.25 29.63
C THR A 151 -31.53 1.73 29.53
N PHE A 152 -32.55 2.56 29.77
CA PHE A 152 -32.43 4.01 29.96
C PHE A 152 -31.72 4.36 31.29
N ALA A 153 -30.93 3.46 31.87
CA ALA A 153 -30.23 3.72 33.12
C ALA A 153 -28.95 2.90 33.22
N GLY A 154 -27.82 3.59 33.03
CA GLY A 154 -26.60 3.31 33.78
C GLY A 154 -25.73 2.15 33.27
N ARG A 155 -24.60 2.53 32.67
CA ARG A 155 -23.27 1.97 32.94
C ARG A 155 -23.27 0.67 33.77
N SER A 156 -23.30 -0.49 33.13
CA SER A 156 -22.80 -1.71 33.77
C SER A 156 -22.27 -2.72 32.75
N MET A 157 -20.95 -2.74 32.67
CA MET A 157 -20.09 -3.81 32.15
C MET A 157 -20.26 -5.09 33.00
N PHE A 158 -21.42 -5.74 33.02
CA PHE A 158 -21.52 -7.05 33.67
C PHE A 158 -22.75 -7.87 33.25
N THR A 159 -22.61 -8.71 32.24
CA THR A 159 -23.44 -9.92 32.10
C THR A 159 -22.54 -11.12 31.89
N ARG A 160 -21.86 -11.50 32.98
CA ARG A 160 -21.31 -12.84 33.19
C ARG A 160 -22.03 -13.44 34.39
N TYR A 161 -23.18 -14.07 34.16
CA TYR A 161 -23.74 -15.06 35.08
C TYR A 161 -24.60 -16.07 34.31
N THR A 162 -23.95 -17.07 33.73
CA THR A 162 -24.50 -18.43 33.67
C THR A 162 -23.49 -19.33 34.36
N GLY A 163 -23.76 -19.64 35.63
CA GLY A 163 -22.93 -20.53 36.43
C GLY A 163 -23.19 -21.97 36.05
N LYS A 164 -22.14 -22.66 35.58
CA LYS A 164 -21.92 -24.09 35.87
C LYS A 164 -20.44 -24.46 35.63
N THR A 165 -19.83 -24.84 36.74
CA THR A 165 -18.56 -25.53 36.98
C THR A 165 -17.93 -26.27 35.78
N GLY A 166 -16.66 -25.97 35.50
CA GLY A 166 -15.72 -26.95 34.95
C GLY A 166 -14.96 -26.55 33.68
N LYS A 167 -13.63 -26.50 33.83
CA LYS A 167 -12.57 -26.58 32.81
C LYS A 167 -12.12 -25.26 32.15
N THR A 168 -11.02 -24.76 32.68
CA THR A 168 -10.06 -23.84 32.08
C THR A 168 -9.39 -24.45 30.83
N THR A 169 -10.15 -24.63 29.74
CA THR A 169 -9.64 -25.06 28.42
C THR A 169 -9.85 -24.01 27.32
N SER A 170 -10.32 -22.80 27.67
CA SER A 170 -10.68 -21.75 26.70
C SER A 170 -9.48 -20.95 26.14
N SER A 171 -8.33 -20.90 26.83
CA SER A 171 -7.17 -20.10 26.35
C SER A 171 -6.37 -20.73 25.20
N ARG A 172 -6.49 -22.05 24.95
CA ARG A 172 -5.83 -22.73 23.82
C ARG A 172 -6.63 -22.67 22.52
N GLN A 173 -7.94 -22.47 22.59
CA GLN A 173 -8.77 -22.22 21.40
C GLN A 173 -8.62 -20.78 20.89
N SER A 174 -8.30 -19.81 21.76
CA SER A 174 -8.16 -18.41 21.33
C SER A 174 -6.94 -18.17 20.42
N SER A 175 -5.82 -18.87 20.59
CA SER A 175 -4.65 -18.68 19.71
C SER A 175 -4.84 -19.31 18.32
N ARG A 176 -5.50 -20.48 18.25
CA ARG A 176 -5.83 -21.13 16.97
C ARG A 176 -6.91 -20.35 16.21
N ASN A 177 -7.93 -19.86 16.90
CA ASN A 177 -8.94 -19.01 16.27
C ASN A 177 -8.35 -17.65 15.86
N ARG A 178 -7.55 -17.01 16.71
CA ARG A 178 -6.82 -15.78 16.35
C ARG A 178 -5.94 -15.97 15.13
N ARG A 179 -5.18 -17.07 15.03
CA ARG A 179 -4.36 -17.36 13.84
C ARG A 179 -5.20 -17.62 12.58
N LYS A 180 -6.39 -18.21 12.72
CA LYS A 180 -7.33 -18.38 11.59
C LYS A 180 -7.91 -17.03 11.15
N GLU A 181 -8.27 -16.19 12.09
CA GLU A 181 -8.80 -14.85 11.84
C GLU A 181 -7.73 -13.93 11.22
N GLU A 182 -6.51 -13.94 11.73
CA GLU A 182 -5.36 -13.22 11.15
C GLU A 182 -5.07 -13.69 9.71
N ARG A 183 -5.20 -15.00 9.42
CA ARG A 183 -5.09 -15.51 8.04
C ARG A 183 -6.22 -15.01 7.14
N LYS A 184 -7.45 -14.93 7.64
CA LYS A 184 -8.60 -14.38 6.91
C LYS A 184 -8.40 -12.89 6.62
N ARG A 185 -7.96 -12.13 7.62
CA ARG A 185 -7.58 -10.72 7.52
C ARG A 185 -6.45 -10.50 6.50
N ALA A 186 -5.49 -11.41 6.43
CA ALA A 186 -4.43 -11.39 5.44
C ALA A 186 -4.84 -11.87 4.02
N SER A 187 -5.98 -12.56 3.88
CA SER A 187 -6.41 -13.16 2.61
C SER A 187 -6.95 -12.14 1.61
N GLY A 188 -7.33 -10.93 2.03
CA GLY A 188 -7.79 -9.86 1.15
C GLY A 188 -9.01 -10.21 0.28
N LYS A 189 -9.86 -11.14 0.73
CA LYS A 189 -11.02 -11.60 -0.05
C LYS A 189 -12.04 -10.45 -0.18
N LYS A 190 -12.36 -10.10 -1.43
CA LYS A 190 -13.37 -9.07 -1.76
C LYS A 190 -14.74 -9.42 -1.18
N GLY A 191 -15.44 -8.42 -0.66
CA GLY A 191 -16.77 -8.56 -0.05
C GLY A 191 -16.75 -9.06 1.39
N THR A 192 -15.58 -9.21 2.01
CA THR A 192 -15.47 -9.57 3.43
C THR A 192 -15.33 -8.32 4.31
N VAL A 193 -15.67 -8.45 5.59
CA VAL A 193 -15.52 -7.37 6.58
C VAL A 193 -14.06 -6.89 6.69
N TYR A 194 -13.09 -7.76 6.40
CA TYR A 194 -11.66 -7.45 6.45
C TYR A 194 -11.11 -6.78 5.17
N GLU A 195 -11.92 -6.62 4.12
CA GLU A 195 -11.46 -6.07 2.84
C GLU A 195 -10.86 -4.67 3.01
N GLU A 196 -11.54 -3.77 3.73
CA GLU A 196 -11.04 -2.41 3.94
C GLU A 196 -9.70 -2.39 4.68
N GLU A 197 -9.60 -3.14 5.79
CA GLU A 197 -8.37 -3.21 6.58
C GLU A 197 -7.20 -3.76 5.76
N TYR A 198 -7.47 -4.78 4.93
CA TYR A 198 -6.48 -5.33 4.03
C TYR A 198 -5.99 -4.29 3.01
N LEU A 199 -6.92 -3.56 2.36
CA LEU A 199 -6.59 -2.55 1.36
C LEU A 199 -5.81 -1.37 1.97
N VAL A 200 -6.19 -0.90 3.16
CA VAL A 200 -5.45 0.14 3.89
C VAL A 200 -4.00 -0.30 4.16
N ASN A 201 -3.81 -1.53 4.63
CA ASN A 201 -2.48 -2.10 4.85
C ASN A 201 -1.69 -2.35 3.55
N SER A 202 -2.40 -2.63 2.44
CA SER A 202 -1.80 -2.75 1.11
C SER A 202 -1.25 -1.41 0.64
N VAL A 203 -2.02 -0.32 0.74
CA VAL A 203 -1.57 1.03 0.40
C VAL A 203 -0.36 1.45 1.25
N ARG A 204 -0.35 1.12 2.55
CA ARG A 204 0.80 1.34 3.42
C ARG A 204 2.08 0.68 2.89
N ARG A 205 2.01 -0.62 2.61
CA ARG A 205 3.15 -1.39 2.07
C ARG A 205 3.60 -0.87 0.71
N LEU A 206 2.64 -0.39 -0.10
CA LEU A 206 2.94 0.20 -1.39
C LEU A 206 3.77 1.49 -1.23
N ILE A 207 3.38 2.40 -0.32
CA ILE A 207 4.14 3.63 -0.03
C ILE A 207 5.57 3.29 0.45
N GLU A 208 5.72 2.30 1.33
CA GLU A 208 7.04 1.83 1.79
C GLU A 208 7.89 1.29 0.62
N LYS A 209 7.27 0.57 -0.31
CA LYS A 209 7.93 0.08 -1.53
C LYS A 209 8.36 1.23 -2.44
N VAL A 210 7.51 2.22 -2.68
CA VAL A 210 7.86 3.43 -3.45
C VAL A 210 9.05 4.15 -2.81
N ASN A 211 9.07 4.26 -1.48
CA ASN A 211 10.16 4.89 -0.75
C ASN A 211 11.50 4.15 -0.88
N ALA A 212 11.47 2.83 -1.11
CA ALA A 212 12.66 2.03 -1.34
C ALA A 212 13.18 2.20 -2.78
N THR A 213 12.30 2.41 -3.75
CA THR A 213 12.69 2.57 -5.17
C THR A 213 13.25 3.94 -5.51
N ILE A 214 13.08 4.96 -4.65
CA ILE A 214 13.62 6.32 -4.90
C ILE A 214 15.12 6.29 -5.23
N GLY A 215 15.93 5.59 -4.43
CA GLY A 215 17.38 5.55 -4.66
C GLY A 215 17.77 4.85 -5.96
N GLU A 216 17.00 3.86 -6.38
CA GLU A 216 17.20 3.15 -7.66
C GLU A 216 16.86 4.06 -8.85
N VAL A 217 15.77 4.83 -8.74
CA VAL A 217 15.38 5.84 -9.73
C VAL A 217 16.43 6.94 -9.84
N GLU A 218 16.91 7.49 -8.72
CA GLU A 218 17.95 8.53 -8.71
C GLU A 218 19.24 8.06 -9.40
N ASN A 219 19.68 6.82 -9.10
CA ASN A 219 20.85 6.21 -9.73
C ASN A 219 20.65 5.97 -11.23
N LEU A 220 19.46 5.52 -11.64
CA LEU A 220 19.12 5.33 -13.05
C LEU A 220 19.12 6.67 -13.81
N VAL A 221 18.53 7.72 -13.23
CA VAL A 221 18.51 9.07 -13.81
C VAL A 221 19.94 9.61 -13.99
N ASP A 222 20.81 9.51 -12.98
CA ASP A 222 22.21 9.94 -13.11
C ASP A 222 22.94 9.15 -14.21
N SER A 223 22.71 7.83 -14.27
CA SER A 223 23.33 6.97 -15.28
C SER A 223 22.88 7.29 -16.71
N LEU A 224 21.58 7.57 -16.91
CA LEU A 224 21.04 8.02 -18.19
C LEU A 224 21.60 9.39 -18.61
N LEU A 225 21.72 10.32 -17.67
CA LEU A 225 22.29 11.66 -17.92
C LEU A 225 23.76 11.58 -18.34
N ARG A 226 24.56 10.74 -17.67
CA ARG A 226 25.98 10.51 -18.04
C ARG A 226 26.16 9.96 -19.45
N ARG A 227 25.13 9.27 -19.98
CA ARG A 227 25.11 8.74 -21.34
C ARG A 227 24.43 9.65 -22.35
N GLY A 228 24.06 10.88 -21.96
CA GLY A 228 23.42 11.87 -22.84
C GLY A 228 21.95 11.57 -23.14
N MET A 229 21.32 10.62 -22.43
CA MET A 229 19.95 10.17 -22.65
C MET A 229 18.95 11.06 -21.88
N ARG A 230 19.03 12.37 -22.11
CA ARG A 230 18.33 13.39 -21.30
C ARG A 230 16.81 13.21 -21.28
N GLU A 231 16.20 12.95 -22.44
CA GLU A 231 14.74 12.78 -22.55
C GLU A 231 14.24 11.56 -21.75
N ARG A 232 15.00 10.45 -21.82
CA ARG A 232 14.71 9.24 -21.06
C ARG A 232 14.86 9.45 -19.55
N ALA A 233 15.90 10.17 -19.15
CA ALA A 233 16.09 10.55 -17.74
C ALA A 233 14.93 11.41 -17.23
N ALA A 234 14.51 12.43 -17.99
CA ALA A 234 13.39 13.30 -17.65
C ALA A 234 12.06 12.52 -17.57
N ALA A 235 11.83 11.56 -18.47
CA ALA A 235 10.62 10.74 -18.45
C ALA A 235 10.51 9.90 -17.18
N ILE A 236 11.59 9.23 -16.77
CA ILE A 236 11.63 8.41 -15.54
C ILE A 236 11.49 9.30 -14.28
N GLU A 237 12.20 10.42 -14.23
CA GLU A 237 12.12 11.35 -13.11
C GLU A 237 10.69 11.90 -12.95
N LYS A 238 10.08 12.35 -14.04
CA LYS A 238 8.68 12.80 -14.05
C LYS A 238 7.75 11.67 -13.63
N ALA A 239 7.97 10.46 -14.14
CA ALA A 239 7.13 9.33 -13.81
C ALA A 239 7.17 9.00 -12.30
N MET A 240 8.34 9.11 -11.68
CA MET A 240 8.47 8.91 -10.23
C MET A 240 7.83 10.03 -9.43
N GLN A 241 7.97 11.30 -9.86
CA GLN A 241 7.32 12.44 -9.22
C GLN A 241 5.79 12.31 -9.21
N GLU A 242 5.20 11.85 -10.32
CA GLU A 242 3.76 11.59 -10.39
C GLU A 242 3.33 10.48 -9.42
N VAL A 243 4.10 9.39 -9.28
CA VAL A 243 3.82 8.34 -8.31
C VAL A 243 3.91 8.88 -6.88
N LEU A 244 4.94 9.67 -6.55
CA LEU A 244 5.08 10.27 -5.22
C LEU A 244 3.91 11.21 -4.89
N LYS A 245 3.47 12.00 -5.86
CA LYS A 245 2.28 12.85 -5.72
C LYS A 245 1.02 12.02 -5.46
N LEU A 246 0.81 10.95 -6.22
CA LEU A 246 -0.30 10.03 -5.97
C LEU A 246 -0.22 9.38 -4.60
N CYS A 247 0.99 9.02 -4.13
CA CYS A 247 1.20 8.51 -2.78
C CYS A 247 0.82 9.53 -1.70
N THR A 248 1.18 10.81 -1.86
CA THR A 248 0.79 11.86 -0.90
C THR A 248 -0.73 12.06 -0.86
N GLU A 249 -1.38 12.13 -2.02
CA GLU A 249 -2.85 12.26 -2.12
C GLU A 249 -3.56 11.04 -1.50
N SER A 250 -3.08 9.84 -1.83
CA SER A 250 -3.59 8.58 -1.27
C SER A 250 -3.36 8.48 0.23
N GLN A 251 -2.25 9.02 0.73
CA GLN A 251 -1.93 9.02 2.15
C GLN A 251 -2.93 9.89 2.93
N GLU A 252 -3.24 11.09 2.41
CA GLU A 252 -4.23 11.98 3.00
C GLU A 252 -5.64 11.36 2.96
N GLU A 253 -6.06 10.80 1.84
CA GLU A 253 -7.39 10.19 1.69
C GLU A 253 -7.56 8.93 2.57
N VAL A 254 -6.55 8.06 2.61
CA VAL A 254 -6.62 6.79 3.33
C VAL A 254 -6.34 6.96 4.82
N PHE A 255 -5.38 7.80 5.23
CA PHE A 255 -4.93 7.89 6.62
C PHE A 255 -5.22 9.22 7.32
N GLY A 256 -5.57 10.29 6.59
CA GLY A 256 -5.86 11.62 7.16
C GLY A 256 -7.18 11.73 7.93
N GLY A 257 -7.68 10.62 8.48
CA GLY A 257 -9.04 10.47 8.97
C GLY A 257 -9.48 11.52 10.01
N GLY A 258 -10.74 11.95 9.89
CA GLY A 258 -11.58 12.22 11.05
C GLY A 258 -11.55 13.63 11.64
N GLY A 259 -11.00 14.62 10.95
CA GLY A 259 -10.97 16.00 11.41
C GLY A 259 -11.17 17.03 10.30
N CYS A 260 -12.39 17.15 9.77
CA CYS A 260 -12.77 18.42 9.15
C CYS A 260 -12.90 19.45 10.27
N GLY A 261 -11.76 20.06 10.56
CA GLY A 261 -11.52 21.16 11.47
C GLY A 261 -10.39 21.99 10.90
N SER A 262 -10.44 22.30 9.61
CA SER A 262 -9.67 23.39 9.03
C SER A 262 -10.45 24.68 9.27
N SER A 263 -10.11 25.29 10.40
CA SER A 263 -10.29 26.70 10.72
C SER A 263 -10.07 27.59 9.50
N SER A 264 -11.16 28.15 8.96
CA SER A 264 -11.15 29.46 8.31
C SER A 264 -11.98 30.41 9.16
N SER A 265 -11.31 30.98 10.16
CA SER A 265 -11.76 32.16 10.86
C SER A 265 -11.92 33.31 9.86
N SER A 266 -13.16 33.70 9.57
CA SER A 266 -13.46 35.05 9.14
C SER A 266 -14.63 35.59 9.96
N ALA A 267 -14.28 36.44 10.92
CA ALA A 267 -15.17 37.39 11.56
C ALA A 267 -15.63 38.41 10.49
N SER A 268 -16.91 38.78 10.41
CA SER A 268 -17.58 39.86 11.17
C SER A 268 -19.00 40.09 10.57
N PRO A 269 -19.76 41.14 10.94
CA PRO A 269 -20.71 41.25 12.04
C PRO A 269 -22.18 41.39 11.55
N GLY A 270 -23.12 41.48 12.50
CA GLY A 270 -24.57 41.28 12.30
C GLY A 270 -25.47 42.47 11.96
N GLN A 271 -26.70 42.37 12.51
CA GLN A 271 -27.98 43.09 12.25
C GLN A 271 -28.77 42.58 11.04
N GLU A 272 -30.09 42.39 11.03
CA GLU A 272 -31.19 42.61 11.99
C GLU A 272 -32.46 41.87 11.49
N GLU A 273 -33.50 41.93 12.32
CA GLU A 273 -34.77 41.19 12.40
C GLU A 273 -35.72 41.15 11.17
N GLY A 274 -36.65 40.16 11.16
CA GLY A 274 -37.81 40.16 10.26
C GLY A 274 -38.70 38.89 10.20
N GLN A 275 -39.46 38.62 11.26
CA GLN A 275 -40.87 38.16 11.31
C GLN A 275 -41.46 37.00 10.42
N GLN A 276 -42.01 35.99 11.14
CA GLN A 276 -43.20 35.12 10.95
C GLN A 276 -43.83 34.83 9.57
N GLY A 277 -44.14 33.54 9.34
CA GLY A 277 -45.28 33.10 8.51
C GLY A 277 -45.24 31.62 8.14
N GLY A 278 -46.20 30.81 8.62
CA GLY A 278 -46.26 29.36 8.37
C GLY A 278 -46.87 28.96 7.02
N GLY A 279 -46.72 27.67 6.68
CA GLY A 279 -47.44 27.04 5.57
C GLY A 279 -46.77 25.77 5.07
N GLN A 280 -47.36 24.61 5.39
CA GLN A 280 -47.02 23.32 4.80
C GLN A 280 -47.39 23.30 3.31
N LYS A 281 -46.46 22.92 2.44
CA LYS A 281 -46.78 22.17 1.22
C LYS A 281 -45.58 21.36 0.76
N MET A 282 -45.87 20.09 0.51
CA MET A 282 -44.98 19.04 0.02
C MET A 282 -44.94 19.18 -1.50
N GLU A 283 -43.76 19.47 -2.06
CA GLU A 283 -43.53 19.38 -3.50
C GLU A 283 -42.19 18.67 -3.73
N GLU A 284 -42.28 17.61 -4.52
CA GLU A 284 -41.24 16.66 -4.89
C GLU A 284 -40.33 17.31 -5.93
N VAL A 285 -39.08 17.58 -5.56
CA VAL A 285 -38.05 18.08 -6.49
C VAL A 285 -36.87 17.12 -6.46
N VAL A 286 -36.75 16.33 -7.52
CA VAL A 286 -35.56 15.56 -7.87
C VAL A 286 -34.46 16.54 -8.31
N PRO A 287 -33.27 16.59 -7.67
CA PRO A 287 -32.15 17.32 -8.24
C PRO A 287 -31.23 16.37 -9.00
N ASP A 288 -31.04 16.72 -10.27
CA ASP A 288 -29.93 16.32 -11.13
C ASP A 288 -28.60 16.39 -10.36
N VAL A 289 -27.85 15.29 -10.34
CA VAL A 289 -26.50 15.25 -9.74
C VAL A 289 -25.48 15.60 -10.81
N VAL A 290 -25.09 16.87 -10.83
CA VAL A 290 -23.87 17.36 -11.48
C VAL A 290 -22.66 16.85 -10.71
N VAL A 291 -21.78 16.14 -11.40
CA VAL A 291 -20.54 15.57 -10.87
C VAL A 291 -19.48 16.67 -10.77
N GLY A 292 -19.06 17.04 -9.55
CA GLY A 292 -17.86 17.85 -9.34
C GLY A 292 -17.87 18.75 -8.11
N ALA A 293 -17.55 18.19 -6.94
CA ALA A 293 -16.91 18.88 -5.80
C ALA A 293 -16.72 17.86 -4.66
N GLY A 294 -15.62 17.97 -3.90
CA GLY A 294 -15.24 17.03 -2.84
C GLY A 294 -16.40 16.64 -1.91
N PHE A 295 -16.63 15.34 -1.81
CA PHE A 295 -17.73 14.78 -1.02
C PHE A 295 -17.33 14.71 0.47
N GLU A 296 -17.93 15.56 1.29
CA GLU A 296 -17.80 15.47 2.74
C GLU A 296 -18.74 14.35 3.24
N ALA A 297 -18.15 13.27 3.76
CA ALA A 297 -18.92 12.11 4.22
C ALA A 297 -19.86 12.48 5.39
N PRO A 298 -21.13 12.02 5.39
CA PRO A 298 -22.05 12.30 6.48
C PRO A 298 -21.55 11.71 7.79
N LYS A 299 -21.37 12.56 8.80
CA LYS A 299 -20.95 12.16 10.16
C LYS A 299 -22.16 11.58 10.90
N PRO A 300 -22.07 10.40 11.53
CA PRO A 300 -23.17 9.88 12.34
C PRO A 300 -23.44 10.79 13.54
N VAL A 301 -24.70 11.18 13.74
CA VAL A 301 -25.13 12.08 14.83
C VAL A 301 -25.83 11.28 15.93
N GLY A 302 -25.61 11.66 17.20
CA GLY A 302 -26.39 11.16 18.35
C GLY A 302 -26.10 9.71 18.77
N GLY A 303 -27.15 8.96 19.14
CA GLY A 303 -27.04 7.59 19.69
C GLY A 303 -26.39 6.58 18.73
N GLN A 304 -26.51 6.81 17.42
CA GLN A 304 -25.80 6.01 16.42
C GLN A 304 -24.28 6.15 16.62
N LYS A 305 -23.75 7.35 16.86
CA LYS A 305 -22.31 7.62 17.05
C LYS A 305 -21.67 6.75 18.14
N VAL A 306 -22.40 6.46 19.22
CA VAL A 306 -21.88 5.67 20.35
C VAL A 306 -21.81 4.18 20.01
N PHE A 307 -22.81 3.69 19.29
CA PHE A 307 -22.80 2.35 18.70
C PHE A 307 -21.67 2.22 17.66
N TRP A 308 -21.44 3.27 16.86
CA TRP A 308 -20.33 3.35 15.91
C TRP A 308 -18.96 3.31 16.59
N GLU A 309 -18.72 4.13 17.62
CA GLU A 309 -17.47 4.14 18.37
C GLU A 309 -17.20 2.78 19.03
N SER A 310 -18.25 2.11 19.52
CA SER A 310 -18.17 0.75 20.07
C SER A 310 -17.78 -0.29 19.01
N ILE A 311 -18.38 -0.26 17.82
CA ILE A 311 -18.04 -1.18 16.71
C ILE A 311 -16.63 -0.93 16.16
N MET A 312 -16.22 0.33 16.03
CA MET A 312 -14.86 0.68 15.59
C MET A 312 -13.80 0.21 16.60
N SER A 313 -14.10 0.36 17.90
CA SER A 313 -13.22 -0.12 18.96
C SER A 313 -13.13 -1.65 19.02
N THR A 314 -14.21 -2.39 18.70
CA THR A 314 -14.20 -3.86 18.73
C THR A 314 -13.62 -4.48 17.46
N ALA A 315 -13.82 -3.85 16.29
CA ALA A 315 -13.31 -4.31 15.01
C ALA A 315 -11.80 -4.09 14.82
N GLY A 316 -11.13 -3.35 15.72
CA GLY A 316 -9.68 -3.11 15.66
C GLY A 316 -9.24 -2.20 14.51
N VAL A 317 -10.18 -1.55 13.83
CA VAL A 317 -9.91 -0.65 12.70
C VAL A 317 -9.18 0.59 13.22
N GLY A 318 -7.90 0.73 12.88
CA GLY A 318 -7.11 1.93 13.19
C GLY A 318 -6.36 1.95 14.52
N GLN A 319 -6.27 0.84 15.26
CA GLN A 319 -5.39 0.80 16.45
C GLN A 319 -3.92 0.62 16.05
N GLY A 320 -3.16 1.73 16.10
CA GLY A 320 -1.76 1.71 16.49
C GLY A 320 -0.68 1.63 15.42
N GLN A 321 -0.97 1.93 14.14
CA GLN A 321 0.08 2.05 13.12
C GLN A 321 0.23 3.48 12.62
N ASP A 322 1.42 4.06 12.84
CA ASP A 322 1.79 5.41 12.38
C ASP A 322 1.53 5.58 10.89
N VAL A 323 1.12 6.77 10.45
CA VAL A 323 0.89 7.04 9.02
C VAL A 323 2.19 6.82 8.23
N PRO A 324 2.19 6.05 7.13
CA PRO A 324 3.42 5.79 6.36
C PRO A 324 3.90 7.11 5.75
N LYS A 325 5.13 7.55 6.05
CA LYS A 325 5.68 8.80 5.51
C LYS A 325 6.04 8.62 4.04
N VAL A 326 5.63 9.55 3.18
CA VAL A 326 6.11 9.62 1.79
C VAL A 326 7.43 10.40 1.77
N LYS A 327 8.48 9.81 1.21
CA LYS A 327 9.78 10.50 1.05
C LYS A 327 9.76 11.37 -0.20
N GLU A 328 10.54 12.44 -0.16
CA GLU A 328 10.81 13.25 -1.35
C GLU A 328 11.97 12.64 -2.16
N MET A 329 11.91 12.79 -3.48
CA MET A 329 13.01 12.49 -4.39
C MET A 329 13.77 13.77 -4.73
N LYS A 330 15.10 13.70 -4.75
CA LYS A 330 15.92 14.85 -5.17
C LYS A 330 15.79 15.03 -6.67
N LYS A 331 15.35 16.22 -7.09
CA LYS A 331 15.35 16.58 -8.51
C LYS A 331 16.78 16.71 -9.01
N SER A 332 17.05 16.16 -10.18
CA SER A 332 18.34 16.34 -10.84
C SER A 332 18.49 17.79 -11.28
N ALA A 333 19.46 18.50 -10.71
CA ALA A 333 19.77 19.88 -11.10
C ALA A 333 20.13 20.00 -12.58
N LEU A 334 20.58 18.90 -13.20
CA LEU A 334 20.92 18.86 -14.61
C LEU A 334 19.69 18.84 -15.51
N LEU A 335 18.51 18.46 -15.02
CA LEU A 335 17.27 18.38 -15.80
C LEU A 335 16.44 19.67 -15.78
N ASN A 336 16.73 20.59 -14.85
CA ASN A 336 16.11 21.91 -14.76
C ASN A 336 16.61 22.89 -15.84
#